data_AF-A0A7W5FBF6-F1
#
_entry.id   AF-A0A7W5FBF6-F1
#
_cell.length_a   1.000
_cell.length_b   1.000
_cell.length_c   1.000
_cell.angle_alpha   90.00
_cell.angle_beta   90.00
_cell.angle_gamma   90.00
#
_symmetry.space_group_name_H-M   'P 1'
#
loop_
_entity.id
_entity.type
_entity.pdbx_description
1 polymer ?
#
loop_
_entity_poly.entity_id
_entity_poly.type
_entity_poly.pdbx_seq_one_letter_code
_entity_poly.pdbx_strand_id
1 'polypeptide(L)'
;MFASCFILLYVAHLLADYPLQTDHQARCKSAKSAAGWLANLTHAGTHVIVSALTLGVGSVVLDLELTAPAAAVALAWIGISHAAIDRRRGVLAWMRIARQEAFREHGGAAHVDQTAHIVALALAALALA
;
A
#
# COMPACT_ATOMS: atom_id res chain seq x y z
N MET A 1 -15.04 8.42 -11.68
CA MET A 1 -13.94 8.75 -10.75
C MET A 1 -13.11 7.52 -10.33
N PHE A 2 -13.74 6.37 -10.03
CA PHE A 2 -13.04 5.14 -9.63
C PHE A 2 -11.73 4.84 -10.38
N ALA A 3 -11.78 4.70 -11.71
CA ALA A 3 -10.60 4.32 -12.50
C ALA A 3 -9.45 5.32 -12.36
N SER A 4 -9.76 6.62 -12.39
CA SER A 4 -8.76 7.68 -12.19
C SER A 4 -8.14 7.61 -10.80
N CYS A 5 -8.96 7.51 -9.75
CA CYS A 5 -8.47 7.38 -8.37
C CYS A 5 -7.64 6.11 -8.18
N PHE A 6 -8.08 4.97 -8.73
CA PHE A 6 -7.34 3.72 -8.66
C PHE A 6 -5.97 3.84 -9.33
N ILE A 7 -5.88 4.44 -10.52
CA ILE A 7 -4.59 4.62 -11.22
C ILE A 7 -3.68 5.57 -10.46
N LEU A 8 -4.19 6.68 -9.92
CA LEU A 8 -3.41 7.62 -9.11
C LEU A 8 -2.86 6.96 -7.83
N LEU A 9 -3.67 6.15 -7.17
CA LEU A 9 -3.28 5.37 -5.99
C LEU A 9 -2.30 4.25 -6.35
N TYR A 10 -2.51 3.57 -7.48
CA TYR A 10 -1.61 2.53 -7.98
C TYR A 10 -0.22 3.09 -8.29
N VAL A 11 -0.14 4.22 -8.98
CA VAL A 11 1.13 4.92 -9.23
C VAL A 11 1.79 5.33 -7.91
N ALA A 12 1.04 5.91 -6.98
CA ALA A 12 1.56 6.28 -5.66
C ALA A 12 2.16 5.08 -4.91
N HIS A 13 1.47 3.94 -4.94
CA HIS A 13 1.94 2.70 -4.34
C HIS A 13 3.25 2.21 -4.96
N LEU A 14 3.34 2.19 -6.30
CA LEU A 14 4.59 1.81 -6.97
C LEU A 14 5.73 2.75 -6.60
N LEU A 15 5.49 4.06 -6.56
CA LEU A 15 6.49 5.05 -6.16
C LEU A 15 6.94 4.83 -4.70
N ALA A 16 6.02 4.55 -3.80
CA ALA A 16 6.32 4.35 -2.39
C ALA A 16 7.07 3.03 -2.12
N ASP A 17 6.76 1.95 -2.85
CA ASP A 17 7.36 0.62 -2.62
C ASP A 17 8.71 0.40 -3.30
N TYR A 18 8.94 1.02 -4.45
CA TYR A 18 10.15 0.78 -5.23
C TYR A 18 11.16 1.93 -5.09
N PRO A 19 10.96 3.13 -5.68
CA PRO A 19 11.97 4.18 -5.63
C PRO A 19 12.07 4.89 -4.26
N LEU A 20 11.00 4.94 -3.46
CA LEU A 20 10.99 5.68 -2.18
C LEU A 20 11.12 4.79 -0.95
N GLN A 21 11.18 3.47 -1.12
CA GLN A 21 11.47 2.54 -0.05
C GLN A 21 12.98 2.29 0.05
N THR A 22 13.52 2.37 1.25
CA THR A 22 14.92 2.03 1.53
C THR A 22 15.10 0.53 1.80
N ASP A 23 16.30 0.01 1.58
CA ASP A 23 16.67 -1.37 1.93
C ASP A 23 16.44 -1.69 3.42
N HIS A 24 16.70 -0.71 4.29
CA HIS A 24 16.44 -0.85 5.71
C HIS A 24 14.95 -1.09 5.99
N GLN A 25 14.06 -0.31 5.38
CA GLN A 25 12.62 -0.53 5.51
C GLN A 25 12.21 -1.88 4.93
N ALA A 26 12.66 -2.21 3.73
CA ALA A 26 12.37 -3.47 3.04
C ALA A 26 12.71 -4.70 3.90
N ARG A 27 13.86 -4.67 4.58
CA ARG A 27 14.36 -5.76 5.42
C ARG A 27 13.71 -5.79 6.80
N CYS A 28 13.47 -4.63 7.41
CA CYS A 28 13.11 -4.54 8.83
C CYS A 28 11.61 -4.37 9.10
N LYS A 29 10.78 -3.94 8.12
CA LYS A 29 9.36 -3.57 8.34
C LYS A 29 8.44 -4.70 8.82
N SER A 30 8.89 -5.96 8.73
CA SER A 30 8.18 -7.12 9.29
C SER A 30 8.68 -7.57 10.67
N ALA A 31 9.76 -6.98 11.20
CA ALA A 31 10.33 -7.38 12.49
C ALA A 31 9.42 -6.95 13.66
N LYS A 32 9.39 -7.75 14.73
CA LYS A 32 8.54 -7.51 15.93
C LYS A 32 9.13 -6.49 16.91
N SER A 33 10.31 -5.94 16.64
CA SER A 33 10.99 -4.95 17.48
C SER A 33 10.42 -3.55 17.30
N ALA A 34 10.72 -2.64 18.23
CA ALA A 34 10.38 -1.21 18.10
C ALA A 34 10.97 -0.61 16.82
N ALA A 35 12.23 -0.94 16.49
CA ALA A 35 12.86 -0.51 15.23
C ALA A 35 12.14 -1.06 13.99
N GLY A 36 11.62 -2.29 14.05
CA GLY A 36 10.82 -2.87 12.97
C GLY A 36 9.47 -2.17 12.79
N TRP A 37 8.82 -1.79 13.90
CA TRP A 37 7.61 -0.97 13.86
C TRP A 37 7.88 0.44 13.33
N LEU A 38 8.97 1.08 13.75
CA LEU A 38 9.35 2.38 13.20
C LEU A 38 9.59 2.28 11.69
N ALA A 39 10.37 1.30 11.22
CA ALA A 39 10.61 1.08 9.79
C ALA A 39 9.30 0.88 9.01
N ASN A 40 8.35 0.12 9.57
CA ASN A 40 7.04 -0.10 8.98
C ASN A 40 6.20 1.19 8.93
N LEU A 41 6.06 1.89 10.05
CA LEU A 41 5.25 3.11 10.14
C LEU A 41 5.83 4.24 9.29
N THR A 42 7.15 4.39 9.23
CA THR A 42 7.79 5.34 8.31
C THR A 42 7.43 5.03 6.87
N HIS A 43 7.48 3.75 6.48
CA HIS A 43 7.16 3.35 5.11
C HIS A 43 5.66 3.49 4.80
N ALA A 44 4.76 3.10 5.71
CA ALA A 44 3.33 3.36 5.57
C ALA A 44 3.03 4.88 5.49
N GLY A 45 3.78 5.70 6.24
CA GLY A 45 3.74 7.16 6.13
C GLY A 45 4.14 7.66 4.74
N THR A 46 5.16 7.07 4.11
CA THR A 46 5.51 7.35 2.71
C THR A 46 4.33 7.08 1.78
N HIS A 47 3.64 5.94 1.93
CA HIS A 47 2.43 5.64 1.13
C HIS A 47 1.35 6.70 1.31
N VAL A 48 1.07 7.12 2.54
CA VAL A 48 0.06 8.15 2.83
C VAL A 48 0.43 9.48 2.16
N ILE A 49 1.68 9.93 2.32
CA ILE A 49 2.15 11.21 1.76
C ILE A 49 2.07 11.19 0.23
N VAL A 50 2.62 10.15 -0.41
CA VAL A 50 2.65 10.07 -1.88
C VAL A 50 1.24 9.93 -2.44
N SER A 51 0.37 9.15 -1.80
CA SER A 51 -1.04 9.01 -2.20
C SER A 51 -1.81 10.33 -2.06
N ALA A 52 -1.57 11.09 -0.98
CA ALA A 52 -2.19 12.41 -0.81
C ALA A 52 -1.75 13.39 -1.91
N LEU A 53 -0.46 13.36 -2.27
CA LEU A 53 0.07 14.19 -3.35
C LEU A 53 -0.51 13.80 -4.72
N THR A 54 -0.54 12.51 -5.07
CA THR A 54 -1.08 12.08 -6.37
C THR A 54 -2.58 12.32 -6.48
N LEU A 55 -3.36 12.06 -5.43
CA LEU A 55 -4.78 12.38 -5.40
C LEU A 55 -5.03 13.89 -5.46
N GLY A 56 -4.24 14.71 -4.76
CA GLY A 56 -4.36 16.17 -4.79
C GLY A 56 -4.07 16.74 -6.18
N VAL A 57 -2.95 16.33 -6.80
CA VAL A 57 -2.61 16.71 -8.18
C VAL A 57 -3.68 16.21 -9.16
N GLY A 58 -4.10 14.96 -9.03
CA GLY A 58 -5.11 14.37 -9.88
C GLY A 58 -6.47 15.05 -9.77
N SER A 59 -6.87 15.48 -8.57
CA SER A 59 -8.11 16.22 -8.34
C SER A 59 -8.10 17.56 -9.09
N VAL A 60 -6.98 18.30 -9.05
CA VAL A 60 -6.86 19.58 -9.78
C VAL A 60 -6.77 19.38 -11.29
N VAL A 61 -5.96 18.41 -11.75
CA VAL A 61 -5.67 18.25 -13.19
C VAL A 61 -6.81 17.55 -13.94
N LEU A 62 -7.50 16.62 -13.28
CA LEU A 62 -8.56 15.81 -13.90
C LEU A 62 -9.97 16.23 -13.44
N ASP A 63 -10.09 17.34 -12.70
CA ASP A 63 -11.34 17.87 -12.15
C ASP A 63 -12.12 16.81 -11.34
N LEU A 64 -11.42 16.10 -10.45
CA LEU A 64 -12.04 15.08 -9.59
C LEU A 64 -12.63 15.74 -8.35
N GLU A 65 -13.93 15.54 -8.13
CA GLU A 65 -14.67 16.04 -6.96
C GLU A 65 -14.39 15.20 -5.71
N LEU A 66 -13.17 15.27 -5.17
CA LEU A 66 -12.81 14.61 -3.92
C LEU A 66 -13.10 15.51 -2.72
N THR A 67 -13.97 15.05 -1.83
CA THR A 67 -14.19 15.75 -0.55
C THR A 67 -13.03 15.46 0.41
N ALA A 68 -12.65 16.46 1.21
CA ALA A 68 -11.59 16.28 2.22
C ALA A 68 -11.87 15.14 3.22
N PRO A 69 -13.10 14.93 3.73
CA PRO A 69 -13.39 13.79 4.60
C PRO A 69 -13.21 12.43 3.90
N ALA A 70 -13.69 12.28 2.66
CA ALA A 70 -13.53 11.04 1.91
C ALA A 70 -12.05 10.74 1.62
N ALA A 71 -11.28 11.76 1.22
CA ALA A 71 -9.85 11.65 1.03
C ALA A 71 -9.12 11.25 2.33
N ALA A 72 -9.48 11.84 3.47
CA ALA A 72 -8.90 11.50 4.77
C ALA A 72 -9.15 10.03 5.16
N VAL A 73 -10.37 9.53 4.95
CA VAL A 73 -10.72 8.12 5.20
C VAL A 73 -9.93 7.18 4.29
N ALA A 74 -9.83 7.50 2.99
CA ALA A 74 -9.04 6.71 2.04
C ALA A 74 -7.55 6.67 2.41
N LEU A 75 -6.97 7.80 2.81
CA LEU A 75 -5.57 7.88 3.24
C LEU A 75 -5.32 7.12 4.54
N ALA A 76 -6.24 7.19 5.51
CA ALA A 76 -6.17 6.38 6.72
C ALA A 76 -6.22 4.88 6.40
N TRP A 77 -7.12 4.47 5.49
CA TRP A 77 -7.20 3.09 5.03
C TRP A 77 -5.90 2.61 4.37
N ILE A 78 -5.29 3.42 3.50
CA ILE A 78 -3.98 3.14 2.88
C ILE A 78 -2.93 2.93 3.97
N GLY A 79 -2.76 3.89 4.90
CA GLY A 79 -1.75 3.77 5.95
C GLY A 79 -1.93 2.52 6.83
N ILE A 80 -3.17 2.22 7.24
CA ILE A 80 -3.48 1.07 8.10
C ILE A 80 -3.27 -0.25 7.35
N SER A 81 -3.79 -0.35 6.12
CA SER A 81 -3.70 -1.59 5.33
C SER A 81 -2.26 -1.91 4.96
N HIS A 82 -1.45 -0.94 4.51
CA HIS A 82 -0.03 -1.13 4.25
C HIS A 82 0.73 -1.55 5.50
N ALA A 83 0.53 -0.84 6.62
CA ALA A 83 1.21 -1.19 7.86
C ALA A 83 0.89 -2.63 8.31
N ALA A 84 -0.34 -3.08 8.12
CA ALA A 84 -0.79 -4.43 8.45
C ALA A 84 -0.26 -5.50 7.48
N ILE A 85 -0.35 -5.27 6.16
CA ILE A 85 0.08 -6.21 5.13
C ILE A 85 1.60 -6.40 5.19
N ASP A 86 2.36 -5.31 5.37
CA ASP A 86 3.83 -5.32 5.46
C ASP A 86 4.40 -6.08 6.65
N ARG A 87 3.55 -6.51 7.59
CA ARG A 87 3.96 -7.49 8.62
C ARG A 87 4.19 -8.88 8.03
N ARG A 88 3.80 -9.12 6.78
CA ARG A 88 3.96 -10.35 5.97
C ARG A 88 3.30 -11.61 6.53
N ARG A 89 2.80 -11.58 7.77
CA ARG A 89 2.16 -12.72 8.43
C ARG A 89 0.93 -13.19 7.66
N GLY A 90 0.09 -12.26 7.21
CA GLY A 90 -1.11 -12.56 6.41
C GLY A 90 -0.75 -13.18 5.06
N VAL A 91 0.17 -12.54 4.34
CA VAL A 91 0.70 -13.03 3.04
C VAL A 91 1.26 -14.45 3.18
N LEU A 92 2.14 -14.70 4.16
CA LEU A 92 2.74 -16.02 4.37
C LEU A 92 1.73 -17.07 4.81
N ALA A 93 0.73 -16.70 5.61
CA ALA A 93 -0.36 -17.59 5.99
C ALA A 93 -1.23 -17.97 4.78
N TRP A 94 -1.55 -16.98 3.94
CA TRP A 94 -2.29 -17.19 2.70
C TRP A 94 -1.54 -18.14 1.75
N MET A 95 -0.25 -17.89 1.51
CA MET A 95 0.54 -18.74 0.62
C MET A 95 0.62 -20.20 1.09
N ARG A 96 0.58 -20.45 2.40
CA ARG A 96 0.49 -21.81 2.96
C ARG A 96 -0.89 -22.45 2.69
N ILE A 97 -1.96 -21.69 2.88
CA ILE A 97 -3.34 -22.17 2.63
C ILE A 97 -3.52 -22.49 1.14
N ALA A 98 -2.98 -21.62 0.27
CA ALA A 98 -3.03 -21.76 -1.18
C ALA A 98 -2.02 -22.76 -1.76
N ARG A 99 -1.19 -23.41 -0.92
CA ARG A 99 -0.15 -24.38 -1.31
C ARG A 99 0.85 -23.81 -2.35
N GLN A 100 1.33 -22.60 -2.09
CA GLN A 100 2.25 -21.85 -2.95
C GLN A 100 3.70 -21.86 -2.42
N GLU A 101 4.13 -22.92 -1.75
CA GLU A 101 5.43 -22.99 -1.08
C GLU A 101 6.60 -22.85 -2.06
N ALA A 102 6.56 -23.57 -3.20
CA ALA A 102 7.58 -23.47 -4.22
C ALA A 102 7.64 -22.06 -4.84
N PHE A 103 6.48 -21.44 -5.13
CA PHE A 103 6.43 -20.08 -5.64
C PHE A 103 7.04 -19.08 -4.65
N ARG A 104 6.76 -19.25 -3.35
CA ARG A 104 7.32 -18.43 -2.27
C ARG A 104 8.85 -18.50 -2.24
N GLU A 105 9.43 -19.70 -2.38
CA GLU A 105 10.90 -19.90 -2.37
C GLU A 105 11.60 -19.20 -3.54
N HIS A 106 10.88 -18.98 -4.65
CA HIS A 106 11.38 -18.29 -5.83
C HIS A 106 10.95 -16.81 -5.90
N GLY A 107 10.72 -16.16 -4.75
CA GLY A 107 10.41 -14.73 -4.68
C GLY A 107 8.94 -14.36 -4.87
N GLY A 108 8.04 -15.34 -4.97
CA GLY A 108 6.61 -15.12 -5.17
C GLY A 108 5.90 -14.37 -4.04
N ALA A 109 6.49 -14.32 -2.84
CA ALA A 109 5.93 -13.59 -1.71
C ALA A 109 5.73 -12.10 -2.00
N ALA A 110 6.64 -11.48 -2.74
CA ALA A 110 6.51 -10.08 -3.15
C ALA A 110 5.27 -9.87 -4.03
N HIS A 111 4.97 -10.79 -4.95
CA HIS A 111 3.82 -10.66 -5.86
C HIS A 111 2.48 -10.77 -5.11
N VAL A 112 2.39 -11.70 -4.15
CA VAL A 112 1.18 -11.86 -3.31
C VAL A 112 1.00 -10.65 -2.40
N ASP A 113 2.10 -10.12 -1.85
CA ASP A 113 2.11 -8.90 -1.04
C ASP A 113 1.65 -7.67 -1.84
N GLN A 114 2.19 -7.44 -3.04
CA GLN A 114 1.76 -6.37 -3.94
C GLN A 114 0.29 -6.52 -4.33
N THR A 115 -0.18 -7.74 -4.60
CA THR A 115 -1.58 -7.98 -4.94
C THR A 115 -2.50 -7.62 -3.78
N ALA A 116 -2.12 -7.94 -2.54
CA ALA A 116 -2.90 -7.56 -1.36
C ALA A 116 -2.99 -6.03 -1.21
N HIS A 117 -1.89 -5.32 -1.44
CA HIS A 117 -1.90 -3.86 -1.46
C HIS A 117 -2.79 -3.30 -2.57
N ILE A 118 -2.69 -3.81 -3.80
CA ILE A 118 -3.51 -3.36 -4.94
C ILE A 118 -5.01 -3.57 -4.66
N VAL A 119 -5.39 -4.66 -3.99
CA VAL A 119 -6.79 -4.87 -3.54
C VAL A 119 -7.19 -3.78 -2.54
N ALA A 120 -6.34 -3.43 -1.58
CA ALA A 120 -6.61 -2.34 -0.64
C ALA A 120 -6.78 -0.98 -1.37
N LEU A 121 -5.98 -0.71 -2.40
CA LEU A 121 -6.11 0.49 -3.23
C LEU A 121 -7.42 0.51 -4.04
N ALA A 122 -7.83 -0.64 -4.58
CA ALA A 122 -9.12 -0.76 -5.27
C ALA A 122 -10.29 -0.46 -4.33
N LEU A 123 -10.25 -0.96 -3.09
CA LEU A 123 -11.27 -0.64 -2.08
C LEU A 123 -11.28 0.85 -1.73
N ALA A 124 -10.10 1.47 -1.58
CA ALA A 124 -10.00 2.92 -1.35
C ALA A 124 -10.60 3.72 -2.52
N ALA A 125 -10.26 3.33 -3.76
CA ALA A 125 -10.78 3.99 -4.96
C ALA A 125 -12.30 3.81 -5.10
N LEU A 126 -12.87 2.66 -4.72
CA LEU A 126 -14.32 2.45 -4.67
C LEU A 126 -14.99 3.36 -3.64
N ALA A 127 -14.39 3.53 -2.46
CA ALA A 127 -14.92 4.40 -1.43
C ALA A 127 -14.85 5.89 -1.78
N LEU A 128 -13.92 6.27 -2.66
CA LEU A 128 -13.81 7.63 -3.18
C LEU A 128 -14.80 7.90 -4.31
N ALA A 129 -15.15 6.89 -5.11
CA ALA A 129 -15.92 6.98 -6.36
C ALA A 129 -17.40 7.30 -6.18
#